data_AF-A0A1A5YVW9-F1
#
_entry.id   AF-A0A1A5YVW9-F1
#
_cell.length_a   1.000
_cell.length_b   1.000
_cell.length_c   1.000
_cell.angle_alpha   90.00
_cell.angle_beta   90.00
_cell.angle_gamma   90.00
#
_symmetry.space_group_name_H-M   'P 1'
#
loop_
_entity.id
_entity.type
_entity.pdbx_description
1 polymer ?
#
loop_
_entity_poly.entity_id
_entity_poly.type
_entity_poly.pdbx_seq_one_letter_code
_entity_poly.pdbx_strand_id
1 'polypeptide(L)'
;MLHVANILNPALDQSTESVQLQMTYLLNWIEQTYTKELDQPMVKNFKSYTKGFWKGLFTCYDHPHVPRTNNDHERFFRKTKTRHRRMTGLRSWNEYIIRSGEFVVFVDDALRQKDLLKRLQSVSYKTFREERIRWSCRLEETTKRRRFRRNPQEYLEAAENKYCMLIGQS
;
A
#
# COMPACT_ATOMS: atom_id res chain seq x y z
N MET A 1 14.97 20.90 -9.52
CA MET A 1 14.81 19.71 -8.65
C MET A 1 15.48 19.87 -7.29
N LEU A 2 16.78 20.19 -7.20
CA LEU A 2 17.49 20.33 -5.92
C LEU A 2 16.86 21.37 -4.96
N HIS A 3 16.38 22.49 -5.50
CA HIS A 3 15.74 23.55 -4.72
C HIS A 3 14.43 23.12 -4.05
N VAL A 4 13.60 22.32 -4.73
CA VAL A 4 12.36 21.76 -4.16
C VAL A 4 12.69 20.84 -2.99
N ALA A 5 13.67 19.95 -3.18
CA ALA A 5 14.10 19.02 -2.15
C ALA A 5 14.65 19.74 -0.92
N ASN A 6 15.38 20.85 -1.12
CA ASN A 6 15.90 21.65 -0.01
C ASN A 6 14.79 22.38 0.77
N ILE A 7 13.80 22.97 0.07
CA ILE A 7 12.68 23.67 0.72
C ILE A 7 11.80 22.68 1.51
N LEU A 8 11.54 21.51 0.93
CA LEU A 8 10.70 20.47 1.54
C LEU A 8 11.47 19.55 2.49
N ASN A 9 12.79 19.72 2.66
CA ASN A 9 13.56 18.93 3.61
C ASN A 9 13.29 19.47 5.02
N PRO A 10 12.67 18.68 5.90
CA PRO A 10 12.11 19.22 7.13
C PRO A 10 13.20 19.54 8.17
N ALA A 11 13.54 20.83 8.28
CA ALA A 11 14.38 21.35 9.36
C ALA A 11 13.55 21.61 10.63
N LEU A 12 14.21 21.78 11.79
CA LEU A 12 13.52 21.93 13.08
C LEU A 12 12.76 23.26 13.23
N ASP A 13 13.10 24.26 12.42
CA ASP A 13 12.67 25.66 12.50
C ASP A 13 11.64 26.06 11.43
N GLN A 14 11.19 25.13 10.61
CA GLN A 14 10.22 25.39 9.54
C GLN A 14 8.77 25.28 10.03
N SER A 15 7.96 26.29 9.73
CA SER A 15 6.49 26.27 9.88
C SER A 15 5.80 26.10 8.53
N THR A 16 4.52 25.71 8.53
CA THR A 16 3.70 25.64 7.30
C THR A 16 3.77 26.95 6.51
N GLU A 17 3.64 28.09 7.19
CA GLU A 17 3.65 29.41 6.55
C GLU A 17 4.97 29.70 5.85
N SER A 18 6.10 29.43 6.52
CA SER A 18 7.43 29.66 5.94
C SER A 18 7.68 28.82 4.68
N VAL A 19 7.27 27.55 4.69
CA VAL A 19 7.52 26.61 3.59
C VAL A 19 6.55 26.87 2.44
N GLN A 20 5.29 27.23 2.73
CA GLN A 20 4.33 27.68 1.72
C GLN A 20 4.83 28.91 0.97
N LEU A 21 5.36 29.89 1.70
CA LEU A 21 5.92 31.10 1.12
C LEU A 21 7.10 30.77 0.18
N GLN A 22 8.05 29.96 0.66
CA GLN A 22 9.21 29.52 -0.14
C GLN A 22 8.80 28.73 -1.38
N MET A 23 7.84 27.81 -1.27
CA MET A 23 7.33 27.07 -2.45
C MET A 23 6.60 27.97 -3.43
N THR A 24 5.89 29.00 -2.97
CA THR A 24 5.24 29.98 -3.84
C THR A 24 6.27 30.77 -4.64
N TYR A 25 7.34 31.24 -3.99
CA TYR A 25 8.45 31.90 -4.68
C TYR A 25 9.13 30.97 -5.68
N LEU A 26 9.34 29.71 -5.33
CA LEU A 26 9.92 28.74 -6.24
C LEU A 26 9.04 28.50 -7.48
N LEU A 27 7.72 28.39 -7.30
CA LEU A 27 6.78 28.24 -8.43
C LEU A 27 6.85 29.42 -9.38
N ASN A 28 6.88 30.64 -8.86
CA ASN A 28 7.02 31.85 -9.66
C ASN A 28 8.38 31.91 -10.37
N TRP A 29 9.45 31.56 -9.67
CA TRP A 29 10.81 31.53 -10.23
C TRP A 29 10.92 30.49 -11.36
N ILE A 30 10.36 29.29 -11.20
CA ILE A 30 10.35 28.26 -12.25
C ILE A 30 9.61 28.77 -13.50
N GLU A 31 8.46 29.40 -13.33
CA GLU A 31 7.67 29.94 -14.45
C GLU A 31 8.41 31.05 -15.21
N GLN A 32 9.14 31.91 -14.50
CA GLN A 32 9.92 32.99 -15.10
C GLN A 32 11.24 32.52 -15.72
N THR A 33 11.84 31.45 -15.20
CA THR A 33 13.15 30.94 -15.64
C THR A 33 13.02 30.01 -16.84
N TYR A 34 11.99 29.15 -16.84
CA TYR A 34 11.80 28.11 -17.85
C TYR A 34 10.72 28.51 -18.86
N THR A 35 11.05 29.47 -19.71
CA THR A 35 10.11 30.08 -20.68
C THR A 35 10.15 29.43 -22.07
N LYS A 36 11.14 28.59 -22.36
CA LYS A 36 11.28 27.93 -23.66
C LYS A 36 10.14 26.94 -23.88
N GLU A 37 9.72 26.78 -25.14
CA GLU A 37 8.60 25.89 -25.52
C GLU A 37 8.83 24.44 -25.07
N LEU A 38 10.07 23.96 -25.15
CA LEU A 38 10.46 22.61 -24.70
C LEU A 38 10.31 22.40 -23.18
N ASP A 39 10.35 23.46 -22.38
CA ASP A 39 10.26 23.40 -20.92
C ASP A 39 8.81 23.47 -20.42
N GLN A 40 7.88 23.93 -21.27
CA GLN A 40 6.45 24.11 -20.91
C GLN A 40 5.79 22.85 -20.34
N PRO A 41 6.01 21.62 -20.88
CA PRO A 41 5.43 20.42 -20.30
C PRO A 41 5.90 20.17 -18.87
N MET A 42 7.17 20.46 -18.57
CA MET A 42 7.76 20.27 -17.25
C MET A 42 7.19 21.28 -16.25
N VAL A 43 7.14 22.56 -16.62
CA VAL A 43 6.54 23.63 -15.78
C VAL A 43 5.06 23.33 -15.50
N LYS A 44 4.30 22.96 -16.53
CA LYS A 44 2.87 22.60 -16.40
C LYS A 44 2.66 21.41 -15.47
N ASN A 45 3.44 20.34 -15.64
CA ASN A 45 3.34 19.15 -14.80
C ASN A 45 3.69 19.49 -13.35
N PHE A 46 4.79 20.23 -13.13
CA PHE A 46 5.23 20.62 -11.80
C PHE A 46 4.17 21.45 -11.07
N LYS A 47 3.59 22.46 -11.75
CA LYS A 47 2.47 23.25 -11.21
C LYS A 47 1.25 22.38 -10.88
N SER A 48 0.87 21.49 -11.79
CA SER A 48 -0.30 20.61 -11.63
C SER A 48 -0.17 19.72 -10.40
N TYR A 49 0.95 19.01 -10.26
CA TYR A 49 1.20 18.15 -9.10
C TYR A 49 1.28 18.96 -7.81
N THR A 50 2.02 20.08 -7.81
CA THR A 50 2.17 20.92 -6.62
C THR A 50 0.83 21.47 -6.15
N LYS A 51 -0.02 21.93 -7.08
CA LYS A 51 -1.38 22.40 -6.77
C LYS A 51 -2.27 21.28 -6.24
N GLY A 52 -2.19 20.07 -6.83
CA GLY A 52 -2.98 18.92 -6.40
C GLY A 52 -2.68 18.49 -4.96
N PHE A 53 -1.43 18.59 -4.53
CA PHE A 53 -1.01 18.22 -3.16
C PHE A 53 -0.96 19.40 -2.17
N TRP A 54 -1.14 20.64 -2.63
CA TRP A 54 -0.88 21.86 -1.86
C TRP A 54 -1.48 21.85 -0.45
N LYS A 55 -2.76 21.48 -0.32
CA LYS A 55 -3.48 21.50 0.96
C LYS A 55 -2.87 20.56 2.01
N GLY A 56 -2.27 19.44 1.59
CA GLY A 56 -1.73 18.42 2.49
C GLY A 56 -0.20 18.39 2.57
N LEU A 57 0.50 19.15 1.73
CA LEU A 57 1.96 19.08 1.59
C LEU A 57 2.70 19.62 2.83
N PHE A 58 2.09 20.55 3.55
CA PHE A 58 2.75 21.31 4.61
C PHE A 58 2.29 20.95 6.03
N THR A 59 1.25 20.13 6.17
CA THR A 59 0.65 19.78 7.47
C THR A 59 1.65 19.18 8.47
N CYS A 60 2.73 18.57 7.99
CA CYS A 60 3.77 17.99 8.83
C CYS A 60 4.70 19.00 9.53
N TYR A 61 4.66 20.28 9.15
CA TYR A 61 5.46 21.33 9.79
C TYR A 61 4.85 21.82 11.10
N ASP A 62 3.52 21.94 11.18
CA ASP A 62 2.83 22.44 12.38
C ASP A 62 2.39 21.33 13.35
N HIS A 63 2.33 20.08 12.88
CA HIS A 63 1.86 18.94 13.67
C HIS A 63 2.98 17.92 13.92
N PRO A 64 3.60 17.90 15.11
CA PRO A 64 4.70 16.99 15.43
C PRO A 64 4.38 15.50 15.28
N HIS A 65 3.10 15.14 15.37
CA HIS A 65 2.63 13.75 15.24
C HIS A 65 2.49 13.29 13.78
N VAL A 66 2.52 14.21 12.82
CA VAL A 66 2.47 13.87 11.39
C VAL A 66 3.91 13.64 10.91
N PRO A 67 4.24 12.46 10.38
CA PRO A 67 5.57 12.18 9.88
C PRO A 67 5.96 13.19 8.79
N ARG A 68 7.12 13.81 8.95
CA ARG A 68 7.64 14.80 7.98
C ARG A 68 8.07 14.19 6.65
N THR A 69 8.35 12.88 6.63
CA THR A 69 8.71 12.14 5.43
C THR A 69 7.99 10.80 5.39
N ASN A 70 7.80 10.25 4.19
CA ASN A 70 7.23 8.92 4.00
C ASN A 70 8.29 7.79 4.10
N ASN A 71 9.53 8.13 4.48
CA ASN A 71 10.68 7.22 4.45
C ASN A 71 10.46 5.94 5.28
N ASP A 72 9.80 6.06 6.43
CA ASP A 72 9.53 4.93 7.29
C ASP A 72 8.51 3.98 6.69
N HIS A 73 7.46 4.50 6.03
CA HIS A 73 6.51 3.68 5.29
C HIS A 73 7.17 3.00 4.09
N GLU A 74 7.99 3.72 3.33
CA GLU A 74 8.72 3.14 2.19
C GLU A 74 9.67 2.03 2.66
N ARG A 75 10.41 2.27 3.75
CA ARG A 75 11.28 1.28 4.38
C ARG A 75 10.48 0.08 4.87
N PHE A 76 9.32 0.30 5.48
CA PHE A 76 8.41 -0.74 5.91
C PHE A 76 7.96 -1.61 4.73
N PHE A 77 7.34 -1.03 3.70
CA PHE A 77 6.89 -1.76 2.52
C PHE A 77 8.02 -2.49 1.79
N ARG A 78 9.23 -1.89 1.73
CA ARG A 78 10.40 -2.53 1.15
C ARG A 78 10.81 -3.77 1.93
N LYS A 79 10.89 -3.69 3.27
CA LYS A 79 11.20 -4.86 4.12
C LYS A 79 10.19 -5.98 3.91
N THR A 80 8.89 -5.67 3.88
CA THR A 80 7.85 -6.67 3.72
C THR A 80 7.89 -7.32 2.33
N LYS A 81 8.08 -6.54 1.26
CA LYS A 81 8.31 -7.06 -0.11
C LYS A 81 9.54 -7.97 -0.21
N THR A 82 10.65 -7.58 0.41
CA THR A 82 11.88 -8.38 0.42
C THR A 82 11.68 -9.72 1.12
N ARG A 83 11.02 -9.73 2.29
CA ARG A 83 10.70 -10.97 3.00
C ARG A 83 9.78 -11.88 2.20
N HIS A 84 8.71 -11.32 1.64
CA HIS A 84 7.81 -12.08 0.79
C HIS A 84 8.57 -12.80 -0.33
N ARG A 85 9.42 -12.06 -1.06
CA ARG A 85 10.23 -12.62 -2.15
C ARG A 85 11.18 -13.71 -1.69
N ARG A 86 11.78 -13.57 -0.50
CA ARG A 86 12.65 -14.61 0.08
C ARG A 86 11.87 -15.87 0.45
N MET A 87 10.62 -15.74 0.91
CA MET A 87 9.78 -16.88 1.29
C MET A 87 9.15 -17.58 0.08
N THR A 88 8.76 -16.86 -0.96
CA THR A 88 7.98 -17.41 -2.08
C THR A 88 8.73 -17.50 -3.40
N GLY A 89 9.86 -16.83 -3.54
CA GLY A 89 10.57 -16.65 -4.81
C GLY A 89 9.88 -15.70 -5.80
N LEU A 90 8.66 -15.22 -5.49
CA LEU A 90 7.87 -14.42 -6.42
C LEU A 90 8.30 -12.95 -6.40
N ARG A 91 8.52 -12.38 -7.59
CA ARG A 91 8.80 -10.95 -7.77
C ARG A 91 7.57 -10.09 -7.47
N SER A 92 6.39 -10.56 -7.87
CA SER A 92 5.11 -9.88 -7.65
C SER A 92 4.57 -10.20 -6.27
N TRP A 93 4.06 -9.16 -5.59
CA TRP A 93 3.46 -9.27 -4.26
C TRP A 93 1.94 -9.06 -4.26
N ASN A 94 1.37 -8.72 -5.42
CA ASN A 94 -0.05 -8.33 -5.53
C ASN A 94 -0.99 -9.47 -5.12
N GLU A 95 -0.72 -10.69 -5.58
CA GLU A 95 -1.52 -11.85 -5.23
C GLU A 95 -1.50 -12.13 -3.72
N TYR A 96 -0.34 -11.94 -3.09
CA TYR A 96 -0.21 -12.13 -1.65
C TYR A 96 -0.96 -11.07 -0.86
N ILE A 97 -0.99 -9.80 -1.32
CA ILE A 97 -1.81 -8.76 -0.70
C ILE A 97 -3.29 -9.07 -0.87
N ILE A 98 -3.74 -9.49 -2.06
CA ILE A 98 -5.15 -9.85 -2.30
C ILE A 98 -5.58 -11.02 -1.40
N ARG A 99 -4.71 -12.01 -1.24
CA ARG A 99 -4.99 -13.19 -0.41
C ARG A 99 -4.94 -12.84 1.08
N SER A 100 -3.86 -12.20 1.51
CA SER A 100 -3.56 -12.05 2.94
C SER A 100 -4.13 -10.75 3.52
N GLY A 101 -4.54 -9.82 2.66
CA GLY A 101 -5.19 -8.55 3.03
C GLY A 101 -4.36 -7.69 3.98
N GLU A 102 -5.06 -7.13 4.96
CA GLU A 102 -4.53 -6.31 6.05
C GLU A 102 -3.49 -7.04 6.91
N PHE A 103 -3.58 -8.36 7.04
CA PHE A 103 -2.67 -9.16 7.86
C PHE A 103 -1.23 -9.14 7.34
N VAL A 104 -1.05 -8.85 6.05
CA VAL A 104 0.28 -8.69 5.45
C VAL A 104 1.15 -7.70 6.21
N VAL A 105 0.52 -6.63 6.71
CA VAL A 105 1.18 -5.55 7.44
C VAL A 105 1.40 -5.95 8.89
N PHE A 106 0.39 -6.57 9.50
CA PHE A 106 0.40 -6.89 10.93
C PHE A 106 1.30 -8.07 11.32
N VAL A 107 1.53 -9.02 10.42
CA VAL A 107 2.31 -10.23 10.74
C VAL A 107 3.74 -9.89 11.16
N ASP A 108 4.42 -8.95 10.49
CA ASP A 108 5.79 -8.59 10.87
C ASP A 108 5.87 -7.95 12.26
N ASP A 109 4.92 -7.07 12.59
CA ASP A 109 4.85 -6.47 13.92
C ASP A 109 4.49 -7.51 14.98
N ALA A 110 3.43 -8.30 14.74
CA ALA A 110 2.95 -9.33 15.65
C ALA A 110 4.05 -10.35 16.00
N LEU A 111 4.89 -10.73 15.04
CA LEU A 111 6.01 -11.64 15.26
C LEU A 111 7.17 -11.05 16.07
N ARG A 112 7.28 -9.72 16.16
CA ARG A 112 8.31 -9.02 16.96
C ARG A 112 7.87 -8.69 18.38
N GLN A 113 6.58 -8.78 18.66
CA GLN A 113 6.05 -8.52 19.99
C GLN A 113 6.55 -9.57 21.00
N LYS A 114 6.77 -9.15 22.24
CA LYS A 114 7.28 -10.00 23.32
C LYS A 114 6.30 -11.14 23.63
N ASP A 115 6.84 -12.24 24.18
CA ASP A 115 6.07 -13.40 24.66
C ASP A 115 5.10 -13.99 23.62
N LEU A 116 5.46 -13.97 22.34
CA LEU A 116 4.64 -14.46 21.22
C LEU A 116 4.01 -15.83 21.51
N LEU A 117 4.81 -16.80 21.98
CA LEU A 117 4.34 -18.15 22.27
C LEU A 117 3.27 -18.19 23.37
N LYS A 118 3.47 -17.46 24.48
CA LYS A 118 2.49 -17.38 25.57
C LYS A 118 1.18 -16.76 25.10
N ARG A 119 1.25 -15.74 24.25
CA ARG A 119 0.08 -15.10 23.67
C ARG A 119 -0.69 -16.05 22.75
N LEU A 120 0.00 -16.78 21.88
CA LEU A 120 -0.63 -17.81 21.06
C LEU A 120 -1.26 -18.92 21.92
N GLN A 121 -0.61 -19.31 23.02
CA GLN A 121 -1.15 -20.31 23.96
C GLN A 121 -2.37 -19.80 24.74
N SER A 122 -2.50 -18.50 24.97
CA SER A 122 -3.66 -17.91 25.64
C SER A 122 -4.95 -17.95 24.80
N VAL A 123 -4.83 -18.20 23.49
CA VAL A 123 -5.99 -18.27 22.59
C VAL A 123 -6.63 -19.64 22.69
N SER A 124 -7.92 -19.68 23.01
CA SER A 124 -8.68 -20.93 23.06
C SER A 124 -8.73 -21.58 21.67
N TYR A 125 -8.75 -22.91 21.64
CA TYR A 125 -8.90 -23.65 20.38
C TYR A 125 -10.19 -23.29 19.63
N LYS A 126 -11.28 -23.02 20.36
CA LYS A 126 -12.56 -22.59 19.77
C LYS A 126 -12.40 -21.28 19.00
N THR A 127 -11.81 -20.26 19.63
CA THR A 127 -11.55 -18.96 19.01
C THR A 127 -10.66 -19.09 17.78
N PHE A 128 -9.59 -19.90 17.87
CA PHE A 128 -8.73 -20.17 16.72
C PHE A 128 -9.50 -20.82 15.56
N ARG A 129 -10.36 -21.80 15.84
CA ARG A 129 -11.16 -22.50 14.83
C ARG A 129 -12.15 -21.56 14.15
N GLU A 130 -12.85 -20.72 14.90
CA GLU A 130 -13.80 -19.73 14.38
C GLU A 130 -13.10 -18.74 13.43
N GLU A 131 -11.96 -18.17 13.84
CA GLU A 131 -11.19 -17.26 12.99
C GLU A 131 -10.59 -17.97 11.76
N ARG A 132 -10.19 -19.24 11.88
CA ARG A 132 -9.73 -20.04 10.74
C ARG A 132 -10.83 -20.29 9.72
N ILE A 133 -12.07 -20.51 10.16
CA ILE A 133 -13.23 -20.64 9.28
C ILE A 133 -13.50 -19.30 8.58
N ARG A 134 -13.57 -18.21 9.35
CA ARG A 134 -13.78 -16.85 8.82
C ARG A 134 -12.74 -16.50 7.76
N TRP A 135 -11.48 -16.80 8.03
CA TRP A 135 -10.38 -16.63 7.08
C TRP A 135 -10.59 -17.44 5.79
N SER A 136 -11.00 -18.70 5.92
CA SER A 136 -11.21 -19.60 4.79
C SER A 136 -12.37 -19.14 3.92
N CYS A 137 -13.49 -18.73 4.52
CA CYS A 137 -14.64 -18.14 3.82
C CYS A 137 -14.23 -16.87 3.05
N ARG A 138 -13.43 -16.00 3.67
CA ARG A 138 -12.92 -14.79 3.01
C ARG A 138 -12.08 -15.10 1.77
N LEU A 139 -11.29 -16.17 1.82
CA LEU A 139 -10.45 -16.60 0.71
C LEU A 139 -11.21 -17.33 -0.39
N GLU A 140 -12.42 -17.78 -0.14
CA GLU A 140 -13.16 -18.67 -1.03
C GLU A 140 -13.37 -18.04 -2.42
N GLU A 141 -13.86 -16.81 -2.47
CA GLU A 141 -14.09 -16.08 -3.72
C GLU A 141 -12.80 -15.86 -4.52
N THR A 142 -11.73 -15.45 -3.84
CA THR A 142 -10.42 -15.28 -4.50
C THR A 142 -9.87 -16.60 -5.02
N THR A 143 -10.12 -17.69 -4.31
CA THR A 143 -9.72 -19.05 -4.70
C THR A 143 -10.51 -19.51 -5.92
N LYS A 144 -11.83 -19.31 -5.95
CA LYS A 144 -12.69 -19.59 -7.12
C LYS A 144 -12.21 -18.84 -8.35
N ARG A 145 -12.00 -17.52 -8.22
CA ARG A 145 -11.48 -16.67 -9.32
C ARG A 145 -10.12 -17.14 -9.81
N ARG A 146 -9.22 -17.53 -8.91
CA ARG A 146 -7.90 -18.07 -9.28
C ARG A 146 -8.01 -19.40 -10.02
N ARG A 147 -8.88 -20.31 -9.56
CA ARG A 147 -9.12 -21.61 -10.23
C ARG A 147 -9.69 -21.41 -11.63
N PHE A 148 -10.72 -20.57 -11.77
CA PHE A 148 -11.28 -20.20 -13.06
C PHE A 148 -10.23 -19.61 -14.00
N ARG A 149 -9.42 -18.65 -13.54
CA ARG A 149 -8.35 -18.05 -14.35
C ARG A 149 -7.26 -19.03 -14.79
N ARG A 150 -7.04 -20.12 -14.04
CA ARG A 150 -6.04 -21.13 -14.36
C ARG A 150 -6.51 -22.04 -15.48
N ASN A 151 -7.76 -22.51 -15.41
CA ASN A 151 -8.39 -23.33 -16.44
C ASN A 151 -9.92 -23.08 -16.43
N PRO A 152 -10.42 -22.17 -17.29
CA PRO A 152 -11.84 -21.84 -17.30
C PRO A 152 -12.73 -23.04 -17.66
N GLN A 153 -12.30 -23.85 -18.63
CA GLN A 153 -13.08 -24.97 -19.15
C GLN A 153 -13.33 -26.04 -18.09
N GLU A 154 -12.25 -26.55 -17.48
CA GLU A 154 -12.33 -27.55 -16.41
C GLU A 154 -13.11 -27.04 -15.19
N TYR A 155 -12.98 -25.73 -14.88
CA TYR A 155 -13.72 -25.13 -13.77
C TYR A 155 -15.23 -25.09 -14.03
N LEU A 156 -15.64 -24.75 -15.26
CA LEU A 156 -17.05 -24.70 -15.66
C LEU A 156 -17.64 -26.12 -15.71
N GLU A 157 -16.96 -27.08 -16.34
CA GLU A 157 -17.39 -28.48 -16.37
C GLU A 157 -17.57 -29.05 -14.95
N ALA A 158 -16.63 -28.79 -14.04
CA ALA A 158 -16.75 -29.22 -12.66
C ALA A 158 -17.91 -28.53 -11.90
N ALA A 159 -18.26 -27.29 -12.26
CA ALA A 159 -19.38 -26.56 -11.68
C ALA A 159 -20.72 -27.08 -12.22
N GLU A 160 -20.80 -27.33 -13.52
CA GLU A 160 -21.97 -27.90 -14.21
C GLU A 160 -22.25 -29.31 -13.69
N ASN A 161 -21.24 -30.18 -13.59
CA ASN A 161 -21.39 -31.53 -13.06
C ASN A 161 -21.93 -31.54 -11.62
N LYS A 162 -21.45 -30.62 -10.77
CA LYS A 162 -22.00 -30.46 -9.40
C LYS A 162 -23.45 -30.03 -9.41
N TYR A 163 -23.81 -29.14 -10.32
CA TYR A 163 -25.18 -28.66 -10.48
C TYR A 163 -26.10 -29.80 -10.95
N CYS A 164 -25.70 -30.56 -11.97
CA CYS A 164 -26.42 -31.74 -12.47
C CYS A 164 -26.67 -32.79 -11.37
N MET A 165 -25.66 -33.08 -10.54
CA MET A 165 -25.80 -33.96 -9.37
C MET A 165 -26.81 -33.44 -8.33
N LEU A 166 -26.85 -32.12 -8.11
CA LEU A 166 -27.79 -31.48 -7.17
C LEU A 166 -29.25 -31.54 -7.66
N ILE A 167 -29.47 -31.51 -8.98
CA ILE A 167 -30.81 -31.55 -9.59
C ILE A 167 -31.25 -32.96 -10.00
N GLY A 168 -30.44 -34.00 -9.72
CA GLY A 168 -30.76 -35.39 -10.02
C GLY A 168 -30.74 -35.76 -11.50
N GLN A 169 -30.12 -34.94 -12.35
CA GLN A 169 -29.86 -35.27 -13.75
C GLN A 169 -28.46 -35.88 -13.80
N SER A 170 -28.37 -37.22 -13.79
CA SER A 170 -27.12 -37.96 -14.02
C SER A 170 -27.08 -38.47 -15.44
#